data_AF-A0A4Q2XPV1-F1
#
_entry.id   AF-A0A4Q2XPV1-F1
#
_cell.length_a   1.000
_cell.length_b   1.000
_cell.length_c   1.000
_cell.angle_alpha   90.00
_cell.angle_beta   90.00
_cell.angle_gamma   90.00
#
_symmetry.space_group_name_H-M   'P 1'
#
loop_
_entity.id
_entity.type
_entity.pdbx_description
1 polymer ?
#
loop_
_entity_poly.entity_id
_entity_poly.type
_entity_poly.pdbx_seq_one_letter_code
_entity_poly.pdbx_strand_id
1 'polypeptide(L)'
;VTGTALATVQGTGGTFTGSGLRIPGGNGASGAAYLQLPAGLISGYTNVTLEIWAKTISVQNWARVLDFNNGTANYILLSAAQGTDLNAQRFESKGSATVSLDSGIPTATGVMYHYAVTFASTGASTGRWTWFRDGDPVAWLDVAYSLASFPDLNNWLGRSAFAGDSYANAEYAEVRLSNVAMTRDQIAANARLGSNRISSNANLTADDPVNQNSFNVAGRWSDGLAPSASKNYETYGFRLRTPVDGTSRTFAGQSLNLNGGGLTWKGSSANTITINNLTLGGTDAEVLNAGTGTWTLAGSMEVKSPQVAVRAANGQINLSTNLSGNGALLLLNNTVTYSGSNASYTGRTIVGDGRFSGISIDSEARLGTNPATFTADQFTLNRGVLFTNSTMTIDDTNRGIRIGESAAL
;
A
#
# COMPACT_ATOMS: atom_id res chain seq x y z
N VAL A 1 -11.68 -9.18 -0.74
CA VAL A 1 -12.84 -8.53 -0.08
C VAL A 1 -14.05 -9.44 -0.24
N THR A 2 -14.54 -10.04 0.86
CA THR A 2 -15.78 -10.83 0.86
C THR A 2 -16.87 -10.01 1.53
N GLY A 3 -17.67 -9.30 0.73
CA GLY A 3 -18.82 -8.54 1.22
C GLY A 3 -19.74 -8.20 0.05
N THR A 4 -21.04 -8.43 0.23
CA THR A 4 -22.11 -8.12 -0.72
C THR A 4 -22.68 -6.71 -0.52
N ALA A 5 -22.15 -5.94 0.45
CA ALA A 5 -22.58 -4.59 0.74
C ALA A 5 -22.17 -3.64 -0.40
N LEU A 6 -23.14 -3.26 -1.23
CA LEU A 6 -22.93 -2.36 -2.36
C LEU A 6 -23.06 -0.90 -1.90
N ALA A 7 -21.97 -0.14 -1.99
CA ALA A 7 -22.04 1.31 -1.91
C ALA A 7 -22.54 1.90 -3.24
N THR A 8 -23.45 2.87 -3.19
CA THR A 8 -24.04 3.50 -4.37
C THR A 8 -23.74 4.99 -4.39
N VAL A 9 -23.50 5.54 -5.58
CA VAL A 9 -23.39 6.99 -5.77
C VAL A 9 -24.80 7.55 -5.91
N GLN A 10 -25.15 8.48 -5.03
CA GLN A 10 -26.42 9.19 -5.05
C GLN A 10 -26.17 10.65 -5.44
N GLY A 11 -27.21 11.35 -5.93
CA GLY A 11 -27.08 12.74 -6.39
C GLY A 11 -26.41 12.89 -7.76
N THR A 12 -25.89 14.08 -8.06
CA THR A 12 -25.40 14.43 -9.41
C THR A 12 -23.95 14.94 -9.42
N GLY A 13 -23.24 14.70 -10.52
CA GLY A 13 -21.88 15.23 -10.75
C GLY A 13 -20.72 14.41 -10.17
N GLY A 14 -20.98 13.20 -9.66
CA GLY A 14 -19.93 12.26 -9.26
C GLY A 14 -19.22 11.63 -10.47
N THR A 15 -17.90 11.44 -10.38
CA THR A 15 -17.09 10.86 -11.47
C THR A 15 -16.08 9.85 -10.93
N PHE A 16 -15.93 8.71 -11.62
CA PHE A 16 -14.86 7.75 -11.33
C PHE A 16 -13.58 8.18 -12.03
N THR A 17 -12.46 8.24 -11.30
CA THR A 17 -11.17 8.71 -11.82
C THR A 17 -10.23 7.59 -12.25
N GLY A 18 -10.67 6.33 -12.11
CA GLY A 18 -9.84 5.13 -12.27
C GLY A 18 -9.15 4.68 -10.98
N SER A 19 -8.93 5.60 -10.03
CA SER A 19 -8.33 5.31 -8.71
C SER A 19 -9.25 5.64 -7.53
N GLY A 20 -10.50 6.03 -7.80
CA GLY A 20 -11.49 6.40 -6.80
C GLY A 20 -12.74 7.04 -7.38
N LEU A 21 -13.60 7.54 -6.49
CA LEU A 21 -14.78 8.33 -6.80
C LEU A 21 -14.55 9.78 -6.36
N ARG A 22 -14.67 10.72 -7.30
CA ARG A 22 -14.68 12.15 -7.04
C ARG A 22 -16.11 12.65 -6.95
N ILE A 23 -16.42 13.36 -5.85
CA ILE A 23 -17.70 14.03 -5.64
C ILE A 23 -17.53 15.56 -5.70
N PRO A 24 -18.51 16.29 -6.26
CA PRO A 24 -18.33 17.68 -6.69
C PRO A 24 -18.51 18.70 -5.55
N GLY A 25 -18.99 18.28 -4.38
CA GLY A 25 -19.43 19.19 -3.32
C GLY A 25 -20.53 20.15 -3.76
N GLY A 26 -20.86 21.08 -2.88
CA GLY A 26 -21.92 22.07 -3.12
C GLY A 26 -22.67 22.38 -1.84
N ASN A 27 -23.46 23.46 -1.87
CA ASN A 27 -24.24 23.90 -0.72
C ASN A 27 -25.20 22.81 -0.22
N GLY A 28 -25.63 22.93 1.04
CA GLY A 28 -26.69 22.11 1.60
C GLY A 28 -27.92 22.05 0.67
N ALA A 29 -28.51 20.86 0.56
CA ALA A 29 -29.63 20.55 -0.34
C ALA A 29 -29.41 20.75 -1.86
N SER A 30 -28.17 21.00 -2.33
CA SER A 30 -27.88 21.19 -3.78
C SER A 30 -28.12 19.96 -4.66
N GLY A 31 -28.24 18.76 -4.09
CA GLY A 31 -28.33 17.51 -4.87
C GLY A 31 -27.00 17.04 -5.45
N ALA A 32 -25.88 17.59 -4.96
CA ALA A 32 -24.53 17.15 -5.30
C ALA A 32 -24.30 15.68 -4.91
N ALA A 33 -23.41 15.02 -5.66
CA ALA A 33 -23.16 13.60 -5.45
C ALA A 33 -22.51 13.30 -4.08
N TYR A 34 -22.87 12.14 -3.52
CA TYR A 34 -22.31 11.59 -2.29
C TYR A 34 -22.35 10.06 -2.35
N LEU A 35 -21.64 9.39 -1.44
CA LEU A 35 -21.66 7.93 -1.35
C LEU A 35 -22.67 7.48 -0.29
N GLN A 36 -23.57 6.58 -0.67
CA GLN A 36 -24.51 5.90 0.20
C GLN A 36 -24.08 4.44 0.38
N LEU A 37 -23.75 4.06 1.60
CA LEU A 37 -23.60 2.65 1.98
C LEU A 37 -24.96 2.07 2.41
N PRO A 38 -25.12 0.74 2.40
CA PRO A 38 -26.37 0.10 2.81
C PRO A 38 -26.81 0.50 4.23
N ALA A 39 -28.11 0.56 4.48
CA ALA A 39 -28.64 0.73 5.83
C ALA A 39 -28.38 -0.52 6.68
N GLY A 40 -28.25 -0.36 8.00
CA GLY A 40 -27.99 -1.48 8.92
C GLY A 40 -26.59 -2.09 8.79
N LEU A 41 -25.67 -1.37 8.14
CA LEU A 41 -24.31 -1.82 7.84
C LEU A 41 -23.49 -2.13 9.10
N ILE A 42 -23.70 -1.35 10.17
CA ILE A 42 -22.95 -1.49 11.43
C ILE A 42 -23.83 -1.95 12.59
N SER A 43 -25.16 -1.78 12.49
CA SER A 43 -26.10 -2.35 13.47
C SER A 43 -25.96 -3.87 13.58
N GLY A 44 -26.31 -4.43 14.75
CA GLY A 44 -26.19 -5.85 15.03
C GLY A 44 -24.77 -6.36 15.36
N TYR A 45 -23.72 -5.58 15.11
CA TYR A 45 -22.36 -5.94 15.52
C TYR A 45 -22.01 -5.44 16.93
N THR A 46 -21.09 -6.16 17.58
CA THR A 46 -20.52 -5.75 18.88
C THR A 46 -19.40 -4.72 18.71
N ASN A 47 -18.60 -4.89 17.65
CA ASN A 47 -17.44 -4.07 17.35
C ASN A 47 -17.40 -3.79 15.84
N VAL A 48 -16.80 -2.66 15.46
CA VAL A 48 -16.59 -2.34 14.04
C VAL A 48 -15.32 -1.52 13.85
N THR A 49 -14.76 -1.61 12.64
CA THR A 49 -13.76 -0.68 12.10
C THR A 49 -14.20 -0.25 10.71
N LEU A 50 -14.30 1.06 10.51
CA LEU A 50 -14.47 1.70 9.21
C LEU A 50 -13.16 2.41 8.85
N GLU A 51 -12.60 2.11 7.68
CA GLU A 51 -11.42 2.80 7.15
C GLU A 51 -11.75 3.46 5.82
N ILE A 52 -11.31 4.69 5.62
CA ILE A 52 -11.61 5.52 4.47
C ILE A 52 -10.32 6.19 4.02
N TRP A 53 -9.96 6.04 2.76
CA TRP A 53 -8.94 6.87 2.13
C TRP A 53 -9.62 7.98 1.35
N ALA A 54 -9.46 9.20 1.83
CA ALA A 54 -10.12 10.36 1.26
C ALA A 54 -9.21 11.57 1.17
N LYS A 55 -9.49 12.41 0.18
CA LYS A 55 -8.79 13.65 -0.10
C LYS A 55 -9.81 14.75 -0.33
N THR A 56 -9.77 15.79 0.49
CA THR A 56 -10.54 17.00 0.25
C THR A 56 -9.94 17.73 -0.95
N ILE A 57 -10.75 17.99 -1.98
CA ILE A 57 -10.31 18.70 -3.19
C ILE A 57 -10.49 20.21 -3.00
N SER A 58 -11.59 20.64 -2.40
CA SER A 58 -11.80 22.01 -1.91
C SER A 58 -12.61 21.99 -0.61
N VAL A 59 -12.36 22.97 0.25
CA VAL A 59 -13.01 23.05 1.56
C VAL A 59 -14.47 23.49 1.39
N GLN A 60 -15.36 22.82 2.11
CA GLN A 60 -16.79 23.03 2.06
C GLN A 60 -17.32 23.20 3.48
N ASN A 61 -18.28 24.12 3.66
CA ASN A 61 -18.81 24.47 4.99
C ASN A 61 -19.35 23.23 5.71
N TRP A 62 -18.71 22.83 6.81
CA TRP A 62 -19.12 21.67 7.60
C TRP A 62 -19.27 20.38 6.78
N ALA A 63 -18.50 20.20 5.70
CA ALA A 63 -18.56 18.95 4.95
C ALA A 63 -18.17 17.73 5.80
N ARG A 64 -18.67 16.55 5.42
CA ARG A 64 -18.43 15.29 6.14
C ARG A 64 -17.39 14.44 5.44
N VAL A 65 -16.50 13.82 6.21
CA VAL A 65 -15.80 12.62 5.76
C VAL A 65 -16.80 11.47 5.76
N LEU A 66 -17.47 11.26 6.90
CA LEU A 66 -18.54 10.28 7.12
C LEU A 66 -19.63 10.84 8.05
N ASP A 67 -20.86 10.34 7.86
CA ASP A 67 -22.02 10.62 8.71
C ASP A 67 -22.97 9.41 8.66
N PHE A 68 -23.00 8.62 9.73
CA PHE A 68 -23.87 7.44 9.87
C PHE A 68 -24.97 7.78 10.87
N ASN A 69 -26.22 7.79 10.43
CA ASN A 69 -27.30 8.43 11.19
C ASN A 69 -28.69 7.83 10.95
N ASN A 70 -29.64 8.25 11.78
CA ASN A 70 -31.07 8.20 11.49
C ASN A 70 -31.65 9.62 11.68
N GLY A 71 -31.15 10.54 10.85
CA GLY A 71 -31.38 11.98 10.97
C GLY A 71 -30.53 12.64 12.07
N THR A 72 -30.91 13.84 12.49
CA THR A 72 -30.13 14.65 13.45
C THR A 72 -30.38 14.28 14.93
N ALA A 73 -31.17 13.24 15.17
CA ALA A 73 -31.45 12.73 16.51
C ALA A 73 -30.38 11.76 17.00
N ASN A 74 -29.86 10.91 16.11
CA ASN A 74 -28.85 9.89 16.43
C ASN A 74 -27.84 9.78 15.28
N TYR A 75 -26.55 9.90 15.58
CA TYR A 75 -25.50 9.83 14.57
C TYR A 75 -24.11 9.59 15.16
N ILE A 76 -23.19 9.15 14.31
CA ILE A 76 -21.74 9.30 14.46
C ILE A 76 -21.24 10.03 13.21
N LEU A 77 -20.49 11.10 13.40
CA LEU A 77 -19.93 11.88 12.30
C LEU A 77 -18.45 12.18 12.52
N LEU A 78 -17.77 12.33 11.39
CA LEU A 78 -16.48 12.99 11.32
C LEU A 78 -16.56 14.07 10.26
N SER A 79 -16.46 15.34 10.66
CA SER A 79 -16.39 16.44 9.70
C SER A 79 -15.03 16.50 9.02
N ALA A 80 -15.02 16.90 7.76
CA ALA A 80 -13.79 17.24 7.04
C ALA A 80 -13.26 18.62 7.48
N ALA A 81 -14.17 19.52 7.84
CA ALA A 81 -13.89 20.88 8.31
C ALA A 81 -14.96 21.32 9.32
N GLN A 82 -14.62 22.27 10.19
CA GLN A 82 -15.58 23.07 10.96
C GLN A 82 -15.68 24.45 10.32
N GLY A 83 -16.90 24.86 9.95
CA GLY A 83 -17.04 25.96 9.01
C GLY A 83 -16.27 25.65 7.73
N THR A 84 -15.39 26.56 7.31
CA THR A 84 -14.48 26.38 6.18
C THR A 84 -13.01 26.25 6.60
N ASP A 85 -12.73 25.90 7.86
CA ASP A 85 -11.37 25.63 8.33
C ASP A 85 -11.07 24.14 8.26
N LEU A 86 -10.18 23.76 7.34
CA LEU A 86 -9.78 22.37 7.13
C LEU A 86 -8.88 21.85 8.25
N ASN A 87 -8.27 22.72 9.07
CA ASN A 87 -7.46 22.30 10.22
C ASN A 87 -8.32 22.01 11.46
N ALA A 88 -9.58 22.44 11.46
CA ALA A 88 -10.54 22.15 12.50
C ALA A 88 -11.47 21.03 12.05
N GLN A 89 -11.45 19.88 12.73
CA GLN A 89 -12.41 18.80 12.46
C GLN A 89 -13.20 18.48 13.73
N ARG A 90 -14.41 17.96 13.56
CA ARG A 90 -15.26 17.51 14.66
C ARG A 90 -15.53 16.03 14.54
N PHE A 91 -15.22 15.31 15.61
CA PHE A 91 -15.67 13.94 15.83
C PHE A 91 -16.77 13.96 16.88
N GLU A 92 -17.98 13.55 16.50
CA GLU A 92 -19.15 13.69 17.36
C GLU A 92 -20.09 12.49 17.23
N SER A 93 -20.56 12.02 18.38
CA SER A 93 -21.62 11.03 18.49
C SER A 93 -22.80 11.65 19.21
N LYS A 94 -24.00 11.38 18.70
CA LYS A 94 -25.26 11.69 19.37
C LYS A 94 -26.11 10.43 19.52
N GLY A 95 -26.53 10.18 20.76
CA GLY A 95 -27.58 9.24 21.13
C GLY A 95 -28.51 9.92 22.13
N SER A 96 -28.60 9.39 23.35
CA SER A 96 -29.28 10.07 24.47
C SER A 96 -28.58 11.37 24.89
N ALA A 97 -27.25 11.45 24.70
CA ALA A 97 -26.43 12.63 24.89
C ALA A 97 -25.58 12.89 23.64
N THR A 98 -25.09 14.13 23.52
CA THR A 98 -24.08 14.49 22.51
C THR A 98 -22.72 14.49 23.18
N VAL A 99 -21.76 13.78 22.60
CA VAL A 99 -20.35 13.78 23.00
C VAL A 99 -19.51 14.13 21.78
N SER A 100 -18.62 15.10 21.92
CA SER A 100 -17.78 15.58 20.82
C SER A 100 -16.38 15.91 21.26
N LEU A 101 -15.46 15.79 20.31
CA LEU A 101 -14.09 16.27 20.40
C LEU A 101 -13.73 16.92 19.08
N ASP A 102 -13.05 18.05 19.19
CA ASP A 102 -12.52 18.78 18.06
C ASP A 102 -11.01 18.53 17.96
N SER A 103 -10.49 18.47 16.74
CA SER A 103 -9.07 18.37 16.47
C SER A 103 -8.58 19.56 15.67
N GLY A 104 -7.34 19.98 15.96
CA GLY A 104 -6.58 20.98 15.23
C GLY A 104 -5.55 20.39 14.27
N ILE A 105 -5.72 19.13 13.83
CA ILE A 105 -4.69 18.44 13.05
C ILE A 105 -4.59 19.10 11.67
N PRO A 106 -3.38 19.56 11.28
CA PRO A 106 -3.17 20.18 9.98
C PRO A 106 -3.62 19.27 8.84
N THR A 107 -4.47 19.79 7.97
CA THR A 107 -5.00 19.05 6.81
C THR A 107 -4.90 19.94 5.58
N ALA A 108 -4.39 19.40 4.48
CA ALA A 108 -4.23 20.12 3.21
C ALA A 108 -5.19 19.57 2.14
N THR A 109 -5.70 20.47 1.29
CA THR A 109 -6.43 20.06 0.08
C THR A 109 -5.50 19.32 -0.88
N GLY A 110 -6.03 18.35 -1.61
CA GLY A 110 -5.26 17.59 -2.59
C GLY A 110 -4.35 16.49 -1.99
N VAL A 111 -4.30 16.37 -0.65
CA VAL A 111 -3.57 15.30 0.04
C VAL A 111 -4.51 14.15 0.39
N MET A 112 -4.07 12.92 0.12
CA MET A 112 -4.78 11.71 0.53
C MET A 112 -4.46 11.42 1.99
N TYR A 113 -5.51 11.26 2.78
CA TYR A 113 -5.40 10.87 4.18
C TYR A 113 -6.13 9.55 4.42
N HIS A 114 -5.62 8.75 5.35
CA HIS A 114 -6.32 7.60 5.89
C HIS A 114 -7.08 8.01 7.14
N TYR A 115 -8.40 7.83 7.11
CA TYR A 115 -9.30 8.03 8.24
C TYR A 115 -9.77 6.67 8.70
N ALA A 116 -9.63 6.34 9.97
CA ALA A 116 -10.27 5.15 10.53
C ALA A 116 -11.11 5.49 11.75
N VAL A 117 -12.25 4.83 11.90
CA VAL A 117 -13.13 4.96 13.05
C VAL A 117 -13.47 3.56 13.55
N THR A 118 -13.17 3.28 14.81
CA THR A 118 -13.50 2.01 15.47
C THR A 118 -14.60 2.22 16.50
N PHE A 119 -15.45 1.21 16.68
CA PHE A 119 -16.27 1.05 17.89
C PHE A 119 -15.84 -0.21 18.63
N ALA A 120 -15.49 -0.08 19.89
CA ALA A 120 -15.27 -1.19 20.81
C ALA A 120 -16.35 -1.18 21.90
N SER A 121 -17.05 -2.30 22.10
CA SER A 121 -17.95 -2.45 23.24
C SER A 121 -17.15 -2.45 24.55
N THR A 122 -17.62 -1.67 25.52
CA THR A 122 -17.04 -1.61 26.89
C THR A 122 -18.00 -2.23 27.93
N GLY A 123 -19.19 -2.64 27.49
CA GLY A 123 -20.25 -3.19 28.31
C GLY A 123 -21.53 -3.42 27.51
N ALA A 124 -22.58 -3.93 28.17
CA ALA A 124 -23.84 -4.31 27.49
C ALA A 124 -24.55 -3.13 26.79
N SER A 125 -24.43 -1.93 27.34
CA SER A 125 -25.03 -0.70 26.81
C SER A 125 -24.02 0.45 26.77
N THR A 126 -22.73 0.13 26.64
CA THR A 126 -21.66 1.13 26.57
C THR A 126 -20.62 0.73 25.53
N GLY A 127 -19.98 1.72 24.94
CA GLY A 127 -18.86 1.50 24.05
C GLY A 127 -18.02 2.75 23.86
N ARG A 128 -16.97 2.60 23.07
CA ARG A 128 -16.03 3.65 22.74
C ARG A 128 -15.87 3.74 21.23
N TRP A 129 -16.17 4.91 20.70
CA TRP A 129 -15.72 5.28 19.37
C TRP A 129 -14.29 5.81 19.44
N THR A 130 -13.41 5.42 18.52
CA THR A 130 -12.05 5.97 18.40
C THR A 130 -11.78 6.37 16.96
N TRP A 131 -11.36 7.61 16.74
CA TRP A 131 -10.95 8.13 15.44
C TRP A 131 -9.43 8.12 15.33
N PHE A 132 -8.92 7.66 14.18
CA PHE A 132 -7.52 7.65 13.77
C PHE A 132 -7.31 8.43 12.47
N ARG A 133 -6.13 9.04 12.35
CA ARG A 133 -5.63 9.68 11.12
C ARG A 133 -4.24 9.10 10.80
N ASP A 134 -4.07 8.58 9.59
CA ASP A 134 -2.81 8.03 9.07
C ASP A 134 -2.15 6.99 9.97
N GLY A 135 -2.96 6.18 10.65
CA GLY A 135 -2.50 5.13 11.56
C GLY A 135 -2.52 5.51 13.04
N ASP A 136 -2.57 6.80 13.37
CA ASP A 136 -2.45 7.28 14.75
C ASP A 136 -3.80 7.72 15.34
N PRO A 137 -4.06 7.43 16.64
CA PRO A 137 -5.29 7.83 17.29
C PRO A 137 -5.33 9.34 17.49
N VAL A 138 -6.49 9.94 17.20
CA VAL A 138 -6.73 11.38 17.30
C VAL A 138 -7.65 11.72 18.47
N ALA A 139 -8.80 11.04 18.55
CA ALA A 139 -9.85 11.32 19.51
C ALA A 139 -10.64 10.06 19.84
N TRP A 140 -11.29 10.04 21.01
CA TRP A 140 -12.20 8.97 21.39
C TRP A 140 -13.43 9.51 22.13
N LEU A 141 -14.56 8.83 21.99
CA LEU A 141 -15.83 9.20 22.60
C LEU A 141 -16.40 7.97 23.33
N ASP A 142 -16.57 8.06 24.64
CA ASP A 142 -17.35 7.08 25.38
C ASP A 142 -18.84 7.38 25.23
N VAL A 143 -19.63 6.33 24.97
CA VAL A 143 -21.06 6.44 24.72
C VAL A 143 -21.86 5.44 25.57
N ALA A 144 -23.08 5.85 25.92
CA ALA A 144 -24.02 5.06 26.71
C ALA A 144 -25.05 4.35 25.82
N TYR A 145 -24.58 3.68 24.76
CA TYR A 145 -25.36 2.76 23.94
C TYR A 145 -24.47 1.64 23.40
N SER A 146 -25.08 0.55 22.93
CA SER A 146 -24.38 -0.52 22.22
C SER A 146 -24.46 -0.31 20.70
N LEU A 147 -23.40 -0.71 19.99
CA LEU A 147 -23.38 -0.67 18.51
C LEU A 147 -24.48 -1.53 17.90
N ALA A 148 -24.82 -2.65 18.53
CA ALA A 148 -25.88 -3.54 18.06
C ALA A 148 -27.23 -2.82 17.91
N SER A 149 -27.49 -1.80 18.76
CA SER A 149 -28.70 -0.98 18.74
C SER A 149 -28.54 0.35 17.98
N PHE A 150 -27.38 0.63 17.41
CA PHE A 150 -27.10 1.91 16.77
C PHE A 150 -27.96 2.07 15.49
N PRO A 151 -28.74 3.15 15.36
CA PRO A 151 -29.71 3.29 14.27
C PRO A 151 -29.04 3.88 13.02
N ASP A 152 -28.35 3.05 12.24
CA ASP A 152 -27.61 3.46 11.03
C ASP A 152 -28.45 3.32 9.74
N LEU A 153 -29.48 4.17 9.62
CA LEU A 153 -30.38 4.19 8.45
C LEU A 153 -29.71 4.82 7.22
N ASN A 154 -28.98 5.91 7.45
CA ASN A 154 -28.26 6.69 6.46
C ASN A 154 -26.77 6.56 6.72
N ASN A 155 -26.08 5.80 5.88
CA ASN A 155 -24.63 5.61 5.98
C ASN A 155 -23.95 6.38 4.86
N TRP A 156 -23.60 7.63 5.12
CA TRP A 156 -23.14 8.56 4.09
C TRP A 156 -21.66 8.87 4.20
N LEU A 157 -21.00 8.97 3.05
CA LEU A 157 -19.74 9.69 2.92
C LEU A 157 -19.97 10.94 2.06
N GLY A 158 -19.50 12.08 2.54
CA GLY A 158 -19.56 13.35 1.80
C GLY A 158 -20.89 14.10 1.93
N ARG A 159 -21.81 13.64 2.77
CA ARG A 159 -23.10 14.28 3.06
C ARG A 159 -23.35 14.33 4.57
N SER A 160 -23.95 15.42 5.02
CA SER A 160 -24.37 15.64 6.41
C SER A 160 -25.86 15.35 6.62
N ALA A 161 -26.23 14.90 7.82
CA ALA A 161 -27.62 14.89 8.29
C ALA A 161 -28.20 16.29 8.47
N PHE A 162 -27.36 17.31 8.62
CA PHE A 162 -27.77 18.69 8.84
C PHE A 162 -27.90 19.43 7.51
N ALA A 163 -29.10 19.92 7.21
CA ALA A 163 -29.41 20.51 5.90
C ALA A 163 -28.62 21.79 5.57
N GLY A 164 -28.07 22.49 6.58
CA GLY A 164 -27.24 23.69 6.39
C GLY A 164 -25.78 23.39 6.03
N ASP A 165 -25.34 22.14 6.17
CA ASP A 165 -23.97 21.75 5.88
C ASP A 165 -23.80 21.41 4.40
N SER A 166 -22.66 21.77 3.84
CA SER A 166 -22.34 21.51 2.44
C SER A 166 -21.97 20.04 2.20
N TYR A 167 -22.24 19.57 0.98
CA TYR A 167 -21.69 18.32 0.47
C TYR A 167 -20.17 18.47 0.32
N ALA A 168 -19.43 17.39 0.59
CA ALA A 168 -17.98 17.40 0.46
C ALA A 168 -17.57 17.47 -1.01
N ASN A 169 -16.58 18.31 -1.32
CA ASN A 169 -15.85 18.27 -2.58
C ASN A 169 -14.57 17.45 -2.32
N ALA A 170 -14.64 16.17 -2.62
CA ALA A 170 -13.64 15.20 -2.17
C ALA A 170 -13.47 14.05 -3.17
N GLU A 171 -12.36 13.33 -3.05
CA GLU A 171 -12.11 12.07 -3.73
C GLU A 171 -11.94 10.96 -2.70
N TYR A 172 -12.75 9.91 -2.82
CA TYR A 172 -12.67 8.70 -2.01
C TYR A 172 -11.99 7.60 -2.84
N ALA A 173 -10.83 7.14 -2.39
CA ALA A 173 -10.08 6.08 -3.06
C ALA A 173 -10.59 4.69 -2.67
N GLU A 174 -10.79 4.45 -1.37
CA GLU A 174 -11.22 3.15 -0.86
C GLU A 174 -11.98 3.31 0.46
N VAL A 175 -12.92 2.39 0.70
CA VAL A 175 -13.62 2.23 1.99
C VAL A 175 -13.53 0.76 2.40
N ARG A 176 -13.11 0.48 3.62
CA ARG A 176 -13.07 -0.86 4.21
C ARG A 176 -13.93 -0.91 5.46
N LEU A 177 -14.60 -2.04 5.65
CA LEU A 177 -15.39 -2.32 6.85
C LEU A 177 -14.98 -3.69 7.42
N SER A 178 -14.82 -3.75 8.73
CA SER A 178 -14.56 -4.97 9.49
C SER A 178 -15.45 -5.02 10.74
N ASN A 179 -15.93 -6.20 11.11
CA ASN A 179 -16.71 -6.44 12.33
C ASN A 179 -15.84 -6.64 13.58
N VAL A 180 -14.61 -6.13 13.55
CA VAL A 180 -13.64 -6.16 14.66
C VAL A 180 -13.24 -4.72 14.97
N ALA A 181 -13.01 -4.39 16.24
CA ALA A 181 -12.35 -3.16 16.63
C ALA A 181 -10.83 -3.36 16.47
N MET A 182 -10.28 -2.89 15.35
CA MET A 182 -8.84 -3.04 15.08
C MET A 182 -8.02 -2.25 16.10
N THR A 183 -6.86 -2.80 16.47
CA THR A 183 -5.89 -2.13 17.33
C THR A 183 -5.19 -1.00 16.58
N ARG A 184 -4.52 -0.09 17.30
CA ARG A 184 -3.68 0.95 16.69
C ARG A 184 -2.67 0.36 15.69
N ASP A 185 -2.00 -0.73 16.04
CA ASP A 185 -0.98 -1.32 15.18
C ASP A 185 -1.56 -1.92 13.89
N GLN A 186 -2.77 -2.49 13.97
CA GLN A 186 -3.49 -2.97 12.78
C GLN A 186 -3.93 -1.80 11.88
N ILE A 187 -4.45 -0.73 12.47
CA ILE A 187 -4.82 0.50 11.75
C ILE A 187 -3.60 1.15 11.10
N ALA A 188 -2.48 1.26 11.82
CA ALA A 188 -1.22 1.79 11.29
C ALA A 188 -0.63 0.92 10.19
N ALA A 189 -0.74 -0.41 10.30
CA ALA A 189 -0.37 -1.31 9.21
C ALA A 189 -1.22 -1.02 7.96
N ASN A 190 -2.55 -0.97 8.09
CA ASN A 190 -3.44 -0.68 6.98
C ASN A 190 -3.18 0.70 6.35
N ALA A 191 -2.92 1.72 7.16
CA ALA A 191 -2.54 3.06 6.69
C ALA A 191 -1.31 3.02 5.78
N ARG A 192 -0.27 2.27 6.19
CA ARG A 192 0.97 2.09 5.42
C ARG A 192 0.75 1.30 4.14
N LEU A 193 -0.18 0.35 4.12
CA LEU A 193 -0.53 -0.38 2.90
C LEU A 193 -1.23 0.49 1.87
N GLY A 194 -1.92 1.54 2.31
CA GLY A 194 -2.64 2.48 1.45
C GLY A 194 -3.95 1.95 0.86
N SER A 195 -4.57 2.80 0.05
CA SER A 195 -5.79 2.52 -0.72
C SER A 195 -5.53 1.72 -2.00
N ASN A 196 -6.61 1.20 -2.60
CA ASN A 196 -6.62 0.46 -3.87
C ASN A 196 -5.72 -0.78 -3.84
N ARG A 197 -5.52 -1.35 -2.65
CA ARG A 197 -4.76 -2.58 -2.50
C ARG A 197 -5.60 -3.74 -3.01
N ILE A 198 -5.12 -4.40 -4.07
CA ILE A 198 -5.67 -5.69 -4.48
C ILE A 198 -5.29 -6.70 -3.40
N SER A 199 -6.27 -7.24 -2.69
CA SER A 199 -6.02 -8.30 -1.71
C SER A 199 -5.52 -9.54 -2.43
N SER A 200 -4.28 -9.95 -2.14
CA SER A 200 -3.74 -11.23 -2.59
C SER A 200 -4.61 -12.38 -2.09
N ASN A 201 -4.72 -13.45 -2.89
CA ASN A 201 -5.52 -14.61 -2.54
C ASN A 201 -4.94 -15.37 -1.34
N ALA A 202 -3.61 -15.32 -1.18
CA ALA A 202 -2.91 -15.86 -0.03
C ALA A 202 -1.78 -14.92 0.40
N ASN A 203 -1.65 -14.72 1.71
CA ASN A 203 -0.59 -13.90 2.31
C ASN A 203 0.34 -14.79 3.14
N LEU A 204 1.63 -14.50 3.15
CA LEU A 204 2.56 -15.18 4.03
C LEU A 204 2.25 -14.77 5.48
N THR A 205 2.21 -15.73 6.40
CA THR A 205 1.76 -15.50 7.78
C THR A 205 2.92 -15.33 8.77
N ALA A 206 4.14 -15.65 8.37
CA ALA A 206 5.37 -15.50 9.14
C ALA A 206 6.59 -15.65 8.21
N ASP A 207 7.76 -15.21 8.67
CA ASP A 207 9.03 -15.56 8.01
C ASP A 207 9.17 -17.08 7.88
N ASP A 208 9.67 -17.55 6.74
CA ASP A 208 10.16 -18.91 6.64
C ASP A 208 11.34 -19.09 7.62
N PRO A 209 11.38 -20.15 8.44
CA PRO A 209 12.56 -20.47 9.21
C PRO A 209 13.75 -20.81 8.30
N VAL A 210 14.94 -20.78 8.87
CA VAL A 210 16.13 -21.33 8.19
C VAL A 210 15.86 -22.79 7.80
N ASN A 211 16.24 -23.17 6.58
CA ASN A 211 16.04 -24.50 5.98
C ASN A 211 14.59 -24.93 5.74
N GLN A 212 13.62 -24.05 5.98
CA GLN A 212 12.24 -24.22 5.54
C GLN A 212 11.96 -23.26 4.39
N ASN A 213 10.91 -23.57 3.62
CA ASN A 213 10.49 -22.75 2.51
C ASN A 213 8.97 -22.83 2.36
N SER A 214 8.36 -21.77 1.85
CA SER A 214 6.96 -21.76 1.41
C SER A 214 6.85 -21.53 -0.11
N PHE A 215 7.97 -21.62 -0.84
CA PHE A 215 8.04 -21.29 -2.26
C PHE A 215 7.37 -22.33 -3.17
N ASN A 216 7.44 -23.62 -2.81
CA ASN A 216 6.84 -24.70 -3.58
C ASN A 216 6.17 -25.79 -2.72
N VAL A 217 5.95 -25.52 -1.43
CA VAL A 217 5.32 -26.45 -0.50
C VAL A 217 4.23 -25.73 0.30
N ALA A 218 3.32 -26.52 0.87
CA ALA A 218 2.34 -26.04 1.84
C ALA A 218 3.03 -25.58 3.13
N GLY A 219 2.41 -24.67 3.87
CA GLY A 219 2.96 -24.20 5.14
C GLY A 219 2.41 -22.86 5.60
N ARG A 220 3.10 -21.77 5.25
CA ARG A 220 2.89 -20.44 5.85
C ARG A 220 2.09 -19.48 4.99
N TRP A 221 1.46 -19.96 3.94
CA TRP A 221 0.43 -19.18 3.26
C TRP A 221 -0.86 -19.20 4.07
N SER A 222 -1.60 -18.10 4.06
CA SER A 222 -2.82 -17.95 4.87
C SER A 222 -3.92 -18.96 4.54
N ASP A 223 -3.84 -19.62 3.38
CA ASP A 223 -4.72 -20.71 2.98
C ASP A 223 -4.17 -22.10 3.34
N GLY A 224 -2.97 -22.18 3.90
CA GLY A 224 -2.28 -23.41 4.29
C GLY A 224 -1.79 -24.27 3.11
N LEU A 225 -1.89 -23.79 1.86
CA LEU A 225 -1.61 -24.57 0.66
C LEU A 225 -0.30 -24.16 -0.01
N ALA A 226 0.23 -25.03 -0.87
CA ALA A 226 1.35 -24.68 -1.74
C ALA A 226 0.91 -23.65 -2.80
N PRO A 227 1.83 -22.81 -3.32
CA PRO A 227 1.53 -21.87 -4.39
C PRO A 227 0.86 -22.51 -5.62
N SER A 228 -0.09 -21.81 -6.23
CA SER A 228 -0.87 -22.30 -7.39
C SER A 228 -1.22 -21.19 -8.38
N ALA A 229 -1.36 -21.55 -9.66
CA ALA A 229 -1.45 -20.60 -10.76
C ALA A 229 -2.73 -19.75 -10.79
N SER A 230 -3.74 -20.08 -9.98
CA SER A 230 -4.99 -19.31 -9.88
C SER A 230 -4.97 -18.24 -8.78
N LYS A 231 -3.86 -18.11 -8.05
CA LYS A 231 -3.77 -17.26 -6.86
C LYS A 231 -2.64 -16.25 -6.99
N ASN A 232 -2.91 -15.04 -6.54
CA ASN A 232 -1.93 -13.99 -6.27
C ASN A 232 -1.42 -14.14 -4.85
N TYR A 233 -0.11 -14.01 -4.66
CA TYR A 233 0.56 -14.22 -3.39
C TYR A 233 1.27 -12.95 -2.93
N GLU A 234 1.32 -12.72 -1.63
CA GLU A 234 2.05 -11.58 -1.07
C GLU A 234 2.73 -11.90 0.25
N THR A 235 3.96 -11.43 0.41
CA THR A 235 4.76 -11.75 1.61
C THR A 235 4.46 -10.87 2.82
N TYR A 236 3.81 -9.72 2.65
CA TYR A 236 3.37 -8.86 3.76
C TYR A 236 4.50 -8.53 4.76
N GLY A 237 5.67 -8.11 4.28
CA GLY A 237 6.81 -7.82 5.16
C GLY A 237 7.61 -9.05 5.61
N PHE A 238 7.11 -10.27 5.41
CA PHE A 238 7.81 -11.50 5.79
C PHE A 238 8.78 -11.98 4.70
N ARG A 239 9.68 -12.88 5.09
CA ARG A 239 10.72 -13.46 4.25
C ARG A 239 10.33 -14.83 3.73
N LEU A 240 10.15 -14.90 2.41
CA LEU A 240 10.00 -16.13 1.66
C LEU A 240 11.38 -16.72 1.33
N ARG A 241 11.57 -18.02 1.52
CA ARG A 241 12.78 -18.74 1.12
C ARG A 241 12.49 -19.69 -0.04
N THR A 242 13.46 -19.91 -0.91
CA THR A 242 13.41 -21.02 -1.89
C THR A 242 13.91 -22.33 -1.26
N PRO A 243 13.69 -23.50 -1.88
CA PRO A 243 14.33 -24.75 -1.47
C PRO A 243 15.87 -24.66 -1.47
N VAL A 244 16.50 -25.50 -0.64
CA VAL A 244 17.97 -25.60 -0.48
C VAL A 244 18.53 -26.68 -1.41
N ASP A 245 18.42 -26.48 -2.72
CA ASP A 245 18.88 -27.44 -3.73
C ASP A 245 19.36 -26.76 -5.03
N GLY A 246 19.85 -27.56 -5.98
CA GLY A 246 20.34 -27.09 -7.29
C GLY A 246 19.27 -27.02 -8.38
N THR A 247 17.99 -27.16 -8.06
CA THR A 247 16.94 -27.38 -9.06
C THR A 247 16.35 -26.05 -9.55
N SER A 248 16.29 -25.89 -10.87
CA SER A 248 15.60 -24.74 -11.48
C SER A 248 14.07 -24.93 -11.40
N ARG A 249 13.33 -23.85 -11.11
CA ARG A 249 11.88 -23.93 -10.86
C ARG A 249 11.17 -22.61 -11.13
N THR A 250 9.88 -22.70 -11.40
CA THR A 250 8.99 -21.55 -11.51
C THR A 250 8.14 -21.44 -10.26
N PHE A 251 7.98 -20.24 -9.70
CA PHE A 251 6.98 -19.98 -8.67
C PHE A 251 5.59 -20.22 -9.26
N ALA A 252 4.82 -21.13 -8.65
CA ALA A 252 3.56 -21.58 -9.23
C ALA A 252 2.43 -20.54 -9.15
N GLY A 253 2.57 -19.50 -8.31
CA GLY A 253 1.57 -18.44 -8.18
C GLY A 253 1.37 -17.63 -9.47
N GLN A 254 0.16 -17.06 -9.63
CA GLN A 254 -0.14 -16.11 -10.70
C GLN A 254 0.74 -14.87 -10.60
N SER A 255 0.95 -14.38 -9.38
CA SER A 255 1.87 -13.30 -9.06
C SER A 255 2.46 -13.48 -7.66
N LEU A 256 3.60 -12.83 -7.42
CA LEU A 256 4.21 -12.69 -6.10
C LEU A 256 4.53 -11.20 -5.85
N ASN A 257 3.87 -10.62 -4.86
CA ASN A 257 4.13 -9.25 -4.41
C ASN A 257 4.98 -9.27 -3.12
N LEU A 258 6.15 -8.64 -3.16
CA LEU A 258 6.95 -8.34 -1.98
C LEU A 258 6.65 -6.92 -1.55
N ASN A 259 5.71 -6.76 -0.63
CA ASN A 259 5.37 -5.47 -0.02
C ASN A 259 6.07 -5.36 1.34
N GLY A 260 7.37 -5.05 1.29
CA GLY A 260 8.33 -5.28 2.36
C GLY A 260 8.76 -6.75 2.51
N GLY A 261 9.77 -6.99 3.34
CA GLY A 261 10.33 -8.32 3.58
C GLY A 261 11.30 -8.76 2.49
N GLY A 262 11.29 -10.04 2.09
CA GLY A 262 12.17 -10.42 0.99
C GLY A 262 12.04 -11.83 0.45
N LEU A 263 12.66 -12.04 -0.71
CA LEU A 263 12.87 -13.34 -1.33
C LEU A 263 14.32 -13.75 -1.13
N THR A 264 14.55 -14.78 -0.33
CA THR A 264 15.88 -15.35 -0.12
C THR A 264 16.05 -16.62 -0.95
N TRP A 265 16.95 -16.54 -1.92
CA TRP A 265 17.41 -17.71 -2.66
C TRP A 265 18.41 -18.50 -1.82
N LYS A 266 18.19 -19.81 -1.77
CA LYS A 266 18.95 -20.76 -0.94
C LYS A 266 19.58 -21.89 -1.74
N GLY A 267 19.69 -21.77 -3.06
CA GLY A 267 20.16 -22.85 -3.91
C GLY A 267 21.57 -23.34 -3.55
N SER A 268 21.80 -24.64 -3.68
CA SER A 268 23.08 -25.29 -3.34
C SER A 268 24.08 -25.34 -4.51
N SER A 269 23.62 -24.99 -5.71
CA SER A 269 24.41 -24.82 -6.93
C SER A 269 23.73 -23.80 -7.84
N ALA A 270 24.35 -23.47 -8.98
CA ALA A 270 23.76 -22.55 -9.94
C ALA A 270 22.42 -23.08 -10.47
N ASN A 271 21.37 -22.27 -10.37
CA ASN A 271 20.04 -22.61 -10.86
C ASN A 271 19.24 -21.36 -11.25
N THR A 272 18.11 -21.59 -11.91
CA THR A 272 17.16 -20.55 -12.31
C THR A 272 15.88 -20.63 -11.52
N ILE A 273 15.51 -19.52 -10.89
CA ILE A 273 14.16 -19.33 -10.33
C ILE A 273 13.40 -18.38 -11.25
N THR A 274 12.26 -18.82 -11.77
CA THR A 274 11.38 -17.99 -12.59
C THR A 274 10.19 -17.53 -11.76
N ILE A 275 9.90 -16.24 -11.75
CA ILE A 275 8.65 -15.68 -11.20
C ILE A 275 8.01 -14.89 -12.33
N ASN A 276 6.89 -15.40 -12.85
CA ASN A 276 6.27 -14.85 -14.05
C ASN A 276 5.83 -13.38 -13.87
N ASN A 277 5.35 -13.04 -12.68
CA ASN A 277 4.89 -11.70 -12.31
C ASN A 277 5.33 -11.39 -10.88
N LEU A 278 6.47 -10.73 -10.73
CA LEU A 278 7.01 -10.28 -9.45
C LEU A 278 6.81 -8.77 -9.30
N THR A 279 6.32 -8.34 -8.14
CA THR A 279 6.31 -6.92 -7.75
C THR A 279 7.18 -6.76 -6.52
N LEU A 280 8.07 -5.76 -6.52
CA LEU A 280 8.88 -5.36 -5.38
C LEU A 280 8.48 -3.96 -4.96
N GLY A 281 8.05 -3.75 -3.71
CA GLY A 281 7.66 -2.44 -3.20
C GLY A 281 7.52 -2.43 -1.68
N GLY A 282 7.09 -1.29 -1.13
CA GLY A 282 7.05 -1.11 0.33
C GLY A 282 8.44 -0.96 0.95
N THR A 283 8.49 -0.69 2.26
CA THR A 283 9.75 -0.47 2.97
C THR A 283 10.52 -1.79 3.13
N ASP A 284 11.82 -1.77 2.82
CA ASP A 284 12.77 -2.88 3.03
C ASP A 284 12.54 -4.15 2.19
N ALA A 285 11.85 -4.08 1.05
CA ALA A 285 11.79 -5.20 0.12
C ALA A 285 13.19 -5.56 -0.41
N GLU A 286 13.57 -6.84 -0.31
CA GLU A 286 14.88 -7.34 -0.73
C GLU A 286 14.79 -8.66 -1.53
N VAL A 287 15.65 -8.78 -2.53
CA VAL A 287 15.98 -10.01 -3.23
C VAL A 287 17.40 -10.42 -2.85
N LEU A 288 17.58 -11.59 -2.22
CA LEU A 288 18.83 -11.99 -1.57
C LEU A 288 19.36 -13.33 -2.10
N ASN A 289 20.59 -13.35 -2.62
CA ASN A 289 21.36 -14.59 -2.79
C ASN A 289 22.07 -14.96 -1.49
N ALA A 290 21.51 -15.94 -0.76
CA ALA A 290 22.11 -16.56 0.43
C ALA A 290 22.41 -18.06 0.21
N GLY A 291 22.51 -18.50 -1.04
CA GLY A 291 22.85 -19.86 -1.41
C GLY A 291 24.36 -20.06 -1.59
N THR A 292 24.73 -21.12 -2.30
CA THR A 292 26.10 -21.44 -2.70
C THR A 292 26.15 -21.60 -4.22
N GLY A 293 26.21 -20.48 -4.93
CA GLY A 293 26.27 -20.46 -6.40
C GLY A 293 25.71 -19.19 -7.02
N THR A 294 25.67 -19.17 -8.35
CA THR A 294 25.06 -18.09 -9.14
C THR A 294 23.56 -18.32 -9.24
N TRP A 295 22.78 -17.34 -8.78
CA TRP A 295 21.34 -17.37 -8.90
C TRP A 295 20.89 -16.66 -10.18
N THR A 296 20.19 -17.34 -11.07
CA THR A 296 19.44 -16.67 -12.14
C THR A 296 18.00 -16.42 -11.69
N LEU A 297 17.59 -15.16 -11.62
CA LEU A 297 16.20 -14.76 -11.41
C LEU A 297 15.60 -14.36 -12.76
N ALA A 298 14.55 -15.05 -13.19
CA ALA A 298 13.90 -14.90 -14.50
C ALA A 298 12.42 -14.53 -14.38
N GLY A 299 11.81 -14.08 -15.48
CA GLY A 299 10.40 -13.69 -15.56
C GLY A 299 10.22 -12.18 -15.73
N SER A 300 9.27 -11.58 -15.01
CA SER A 300 9.09 -10.11 -14.98
C SER A 300 9.17 -9.59 -13.56
N MET A 301 9.68 -8.37 -13.40
CA MET A 301 9.85 -7.73 -12.10
C MET A 301 9.49 -6.24 -12.19
N GLU A 302 8.36 -5.87 -11.58
CA GLU A 302 7.94 -4.48 -11.41
C GLU A 302 8.52 -3.92 -10.10
N VAL A 303 9.33 -2.85 -10.20
CA VAL A 303 9.96 -2.20 -9.05
C VAL A 303 9.19 -0.92 -8.69
N LYS A 304 8.69 -0.85 -7.46
CA LYS A 304 7.92 0.27 -6.90
C LYS A 304 8.69 0.93 -5.77
N SER A 305 8.47 2.24 -5.62
CA SER A 305 9.01 3.07 -4.54
C SER A 305 8.58 2.54 -3.15
N PRO A 306 9.42 2.64 -2.10
CA PRO A 306 10.77 3.23 -2.04
C PRO A 306 11.86 2.37 -2.70
N GLN A 307 13.15 2.69 -2.45
CA GLN A 307 14.30 1.92 -2.93
C GLN A 307 14.22 0.45 -2.48
N VAL A 308 14.50 -0.48 -3.39
CA VAL A 308 14.48 -1.94 -3.19
C VAL A 308 15.89 -2.50 -3.37
N ALA A 309 16.31 -3.43 -2.50
CA ALA A 309 17.64 -4.02 -2.57
C ALA A 309 17.68 -5.33 -3.38
N VAL A 310 18.71 -5.48 -4.21
CA VAL A 310 19.12 -6.76 -4.82
C VAL A 310 20.51 -7.08 -4.27
N ARG A 311 20.55 -8.00 -3.31
CA ARG A 311 21.76 -8.35 -2.57
C ARG A 311 22.33 -9.68 -3.05
N ALA A 312 23.41 -9.59 -3.80
CA ALA A 312 24.21 -10.73 -4.22
C ALA A 312 25.20 -11.12 -3.10
N ALA A 313 24.72 -11.51 -1.92
CA ALA A 313 25.55 -11.64 -0.71
C ALA A 313 26.59 -12.75 -0.80
N ASN A 314 26.16 -13.98 -1.11
CA ASN A 314 27.05 -15.15 -1.13
C ASN A 314 27.58 -15.50 -2.52
N GLY A 315 26.99 -14.95 -3.57
CA GLY A 315 27.32 -15.23 -4.95
C GLY A 315 26.60 -14.29 -5.90
N GLN A 316 26.96 -14.35 -7.17
CA GLN A 316 26.40 -13.49 -8.22
C GLN A 316 24.89 -13.72 -8.41
N ILE A 317 24.21 -12.69 -8.93
CA ILE A 317 22.82 -12.78 -9.37
C ILE A 317 22.78 -12.43 -10.86
N ASN A 318 22.27 -13.35 -11.69
CA ASN A 318 21.87 -13.04 -13.05
C ASN A 318 20.41 -12.59 -13.03
N LEU A 319 20.18 -11.28 -13.12
CA LEU A 319 18.85 -10.68 -13.19
C LEU A 319 18.39 -10.67 -14.65
N SER A 320 17.78 -11.80 -15.06
CA SER A 320 17.19 -12.01 -16.38
C SER A 320 15.72 -11.61 -16.46
N THR A 321 15.15 -11.06 -15.39
CA THR A 321 13.80 -10.52 -15.37
C THR A 321 13.66 -9.29 -16.27
N ASN A 322 12.57 -9.21 -17.01
CA ASN A 322 12.16 -7.97 -17.68
C ASN A 322 11.73 -6.96 -16.61
N LEU A 323 12.50 -5.89 -16.44
CA LEU A 323 12.23 -4.85 -15.44
C LEU A 323 11.18 -3.86 -15.92
N SER A 324 10.33 -3.42 -14.99
CA SER A 324 9.40 -2.31 -15.18
C SER A 324 9.24 -1.50 -13.90
N GLY A 325 8.52 -0.38 -13.97
CA GLY A 325 8.23 0.48 -12.81
C GLY A 325 9.24 1.63 -12.66
N ASN A 326 9.12 2.34 -11.54
CA ASN A 326 9.83 3.59 -11.28
C ASN A 326 10.60 3.62 -9.94
N GLY A 327 10.52 2.55 -9.15
CA GLY A 327 11.28 2.40 -7.91
C GLY A 327 12.77 2.26 -8.19
N ALA A 328 13.62 2.68 -7.24
CA ALA A 328 15.07 2.53 -7.38
C ALA A 328 15.52 1.11 -7.00
N LEU A 329 16.46 0.54 -7.75
CA LEU A 329 17.15 -0.71 -7.42
C LEU A 329 18.53 -0.41 -6.85
N LEU A 330 18.78 -0.88 -5.64
CA LEU A 330 20.09 -0.85 -4.98
C LEU A 330 20.77 -2.22 -5.09
N LEU A 331 21.87 -2.28 -5.83
CA LEU A 331 22.66 -3.49 -6.09
C LEU A 331 23.82 -3.58 -5.10
N LEU A 332 23.92 -4.69 -4.39
CA LEU A 332 24.85 -4.85 -3.28
C LEU A 332 25.69 -6.14 -3.38
N ASN A 333 26.95 -6.04 -2.97
CA ASN A 333 27.91 -7.13 -2.79
C ASN A 333 28.46 -7.72 -4.11
N ASN A 334 28.19 -8.98 -4.44
CA ASN A 334 28.73 -9.55 -5.68
C ASN A 334 28.07 -8.92 -6.92
N THR A 335 28.58 -9.27 -8.11
CA THR A 335 28.04 -8.74 -9.37
C THR A 335 26.59 -9.18 -9.58
N VAL A 336 25.74 -8.21 -9.92
CA VAL A 336 24.41 -8.44 -10.46
C VAL A 336 24.46 -8.19 -11.98
N THR A 337 24.17 -9.21 -12.78
CA THR A 337 24.19 -9.14 -14.25
C THR A 337 22.78 -8.87 -14.78
N TYR A 338 22.55 -7.75 -15.46
CA TYR A 338 21.26 -7.49 -16.10
C TYR A 338 21.23 -8.06 -17.51
N SER A 339 20.19 -8.82 -17.82
CA SER A 339 19.99 -9.43 -19.14
C SER A 339 18.54 -9.42 -19.65
N GLY A 340 17.59 -8.93 -18.84
CA GLY A 340 16.18 -8.78 -19.23
C GLY A 340 15.92 -7.60 -20.17
N SER A 341 14.74 -7.59 -20.80
CA SER A 341 14.23 -6.47 -21.59
C SER A 341 13.62 -5.41 -20.67
N ASN A 342 14.30 -4.27 -20.53
CA ASN A 342 14.01 -3.29 -19.48
C ASN A 342 13.42 -1.98 -20.05
N ALA A 343 12.86 -2.01 -21.26
CA ALA A 343 12.31 -0.81 -21.92
C ALA A 343 11.18 -0.11 -21.12
N SER A 344 10.52 -0.84 -20.22
CA SER A 344 9.46 -0.31 -19.35
C SER A 344 9.94 0.13 -17.96
N TYR A 345 11.26 0.07 -17.70
CA TYR A 345 11.86 0.48 -16.44
C TYR A 345 12.32 1.94 -16.52
N THR A 346 11.86 2.75 -15.57
CA THR A 346 12.15 4.18 -15.45
C THR A 346 12.84 4.52 -14.13
N GLY A 347 13.01 3.52 -13.25
CA GLY A 347 13.63 3.66 -11.94
C GLY A 347 15.14 3.88 -12.01
N ARG A 348 15.71 4.34 -10.89
CA ARG A 348 17.16 4.53 -10.75
C ARG A 348 17.87 3.19 -10.54
N THR A 349 19.12 3.08 -11.01
CA THR A 349 20.00 1.96 -10.69
C THR A 349 21.17 2.46 -9.86
N ILE A 350 21.29 1.96 -8.64
CA ILE A 350 22.31 2.36 -7.68
C ILE A 350 23.19 1.14 -7.40
N VAL A 351 24.48 1.27 -7.61
CA VAL A 351 25.45 0.19 -7.41
C VAL A 351 26.34 0.53 -6.23
N GLY A 352 26.15 -0.22 -5.15
CA GLY A 352 26.85 -0.03 -3.89
C GLY A 352 26.23 1.04 -3.00
N ASP A 353 26.59 0.95 -1.73
CA ASP A 353 26.20 1.85 -0.64
C ASP A 353 27.42 2.30 0.17
N GLY A 354 28.58 2.38 -0.51
CA GLY A 354 29.89 2.52 0.10
C GLY A 354 30.63 1.18 0.26
N ARG A 355 29.94 0.04 0.11
CA ARG A 355 30.59 -1.27 -0.03
C ARG A 355 30.83 -1.63 -1.49
N PHE A 356 31.91 -2.37 -1.76
CA PHE A 356 32.18 -2.88 -3.11
C PHE A 356 30.98 -3.68 -3.61
N SER A 357 30.47 -3.25 -4.77
CA SER A 357 29.32 -3.86 -5.45
C SER A 357 29.54 -3.86 -6.96
N GLY A 358 28.93 -4.79 -7.69
CA GLY A 358 29.12 -4.89 -9.14
C GLY A 358 27.82 -4.91 -9.91
N ILE A 359 27.80 -4.26 -11.07
CA ILE A 359 26.79 -4.46 -12.11
C ILE A 359 27.47 -4.94 -13.39
N SER A 360 26.85 -5.88 -14.11
CA SER A 360 27.30 -6.30 -15.43
C SER A 360 26.17 -6.11 -16.47
N ILE A 361 26.47 -5.44 -17.57
CA ILE A 361 25.52 -5.15 -18.67
C ILE A 361 26.19 -5.31 -20.04
N ASP A 362 25.38 -5.51 -21.08
CA ASP A 362 25.79 -5.64 -22.49
C ASP A 362 25.25 -4.51 -23.39
N SER A 363 24.43 -3.61 -22.84
CA SER A 363 23.79 -2.49 -23.53
C SER A 363 23.24 -1.49 -22.52
N GLU A 364 23.18 -0.21 -22.87
CA GLU A 364 22.54 0.82 -22.06
C GLU A 364 21.04 0.55 -21.83
N ALA A 365 20.39 -0.13 -22.78
CA ALA A 365 19.00 -0.53 -22.67
C ALA A 365 18.72 -1.42 -21.43
N ARG A 366 19.76 -2.02 -20.84
CA ARG A 366 19.63 -2.78 -19.59
C ARG A 366 19.31 -1.89 -18.39
N LEU A 367 19.72 -0.62 -18.35
CA LEU A 367 19.41 0.23 -17.20
C LEU A 367 18.03 0.91 -17.29
N GLY A 368 17.26 0.64 -18.35
CA GLY A 368 15.91 1.20 -18.54
C GLY A 368 15.80 2.11 -19.76
N THR A 369 14.66 2.80 -19.86
CA THR A 369 14.44 3.84 -20.89
C THR A 369 15.12 5.16 -20.52
N ASN A 370 15.44 5.99 -21.52
CA ASN A 370 15.89 7.37 -21.32
C ASN A 370 14.86 8.12 -20.45
N PRO A 371 15.28 8.73 -19.32
CA PRO A 371 14.38 9.54 -18.50
C PRO A 371 13.70 10.65 -19.31
N ALA A 372 12.45 10.99 -18.97
CA ALA A 372 11.71 12.05 -19.68
C ALA A 372 12.33 13.44 -19.46
N THR A 373 13.02 13.63 -18.35
CA THR A 373 13.76 14.85 -17.96
C THR A 373 15.12 14.44 -17.40
N PHE A 374 16.13 15.30 -17.54
CA PHE A 374 17.45 15.01 -17.00
C PHE A 374 17.41 14.69 -15.49
N THR A 375 17.91 13.52 -15.13
CA THR A 375 18.02 13.05 -13.74
C THR A 375 19.49 12.76 -13.44
N ALA A 376 20.12 13.58 -12.59
CA ALA A 376 21.57 13.57 -12.36
C ALA A 376 22.12 12.24 -11.81
N ASP A 377 21.30 11.50 -11.07
CA ASP A 377 21.65 10.25 -10.38
C ASP A 377 20.81 9.06 -10.87
N GLN A 378 20.42 9.06 -12.16
CA GLN A 378 19.66 7.96 -12.74
C GLN A 378 20.43 6.64 -12.68
N PHE A 379 21.75 6.71 -12.91
CA PHE A 379 22.67 5.61 -12.71
C PHE A 379 23.79 6.01 -11.76
N THR A 380 23.91 5.34 -10.62
CA THR A 380 24.84 5.70 -9.55
C THR A 380 25.84 4.57 -9.28
N LEU A 381 27.12 4.93 -9.18
CA LEU A 381 28.22 4.07 -8.76
C LEU A 381 28.79 4.59 -7.42
N ASN A 382 28.33 4.03 -6.31
CA ASN A 382 28.82 4.34 -4.96
C ASN A 382 29.73 3.22 -4.44
N ARG A 383 31.01 3.31 -4.84
CA ARG A 383 31.97 2.18 -4.76
C ARG A 383 31.48 0.94 -5.54
N GLY A 384 30.62 1.20 -6.52
CA GLY A 384 30.15 0.25 -7.51
C GLY A 384 31.11 0.13 -8.69
N VAL A 385 31.18 -1.06 -9.26
CA VAL A 385 31.95 -1.38 -10.48
C VAL A 385 30.98 -1.72 -11.60
N LEU A 386 31.14 -1.05 -12.74
CA LEU A 386 30.45 -1.40 -13.99
C LEU A 386 31.33 -2.34 -14.81
N PHE A 387 30.84 -3.54 -15.07
CA PHE A 387 31.41 -4.50 -16.01
C PHE A 387 30.61 -4.47 -17.31
N THR A 388 31.29 -4.45 -18.45
CA THR A 388 30.66 -4.56 -19.77
C THR A 388 30.98 -5.90 -20.39
N ASN A 389 29.96 -6.60 -20.90
CA ASN A 389 30.11 -7.92 -21.54
C ASN A 389 30.20 -7.81 -23.08
N SER A 390 30.13 -6.59 -23.60
CA SER A 390 30.19 -6.22 -25.01
C SER A 390 30.78 -4.81 -25.14
N THR A 391 31.14 -4.40 -26.35
CA THR A 391 31.36 -2.98 -26.62
C THR A 391 30.01 -2.26 -26.64
N MET A 392 29.86 -1.21 -25.83
CA MET A 392 28.62 -0.46 -25.70
C MET A 392 28.88 1.02 -25.39
N THR A 393 27.87 1.85 -25.65
CA THR A 393 27.79 3.24 -25.23
C THR A 393 26.75 3.38 -24.12
N ILE A 394 26.88 4.46 -23.33
CA ILE A 394 25.85 4.97 -22.42
C ILE A 394 25.66 6.42 -22.86
N ASP A 395 24.64 6.69 -23.68
CA ASP A 395 24.45 7.93 -24.43
C ASP A 395 23.04 8.54 -24.32
N ASP A 396 22.18 8.01 -23.46
CA ASP A 396 20.87 8.60 -23.16
C ASP A 396 20.99 10.07 -22.71
N THR A 397 20.33 10.98 -23.44
CA THR A 397 20.46 12.43 -23.24
C THR A 397 20.05 12.93 -21.84
N ASN A 398 19.15 12.22 -21.17
CA ASN A 398 18.61 12.61 -19.86
C ASN A 398 19.09 11.70 -18.72
N ARG A 399 20.00 10.76 -18.99
CA ARG A 399 20.52 9.82 -17.99
C ARG A 399 21.80 10.36 -17.36
N GLY A 400 21.66 10.97 -16.20
CA GLY A 400 22.81 11.35 -15.39
C GLY A 400 23.49 10.10 -14.81
N ILE A 401 24.83 10.11 -14.86
CA ILE A 401 25.68 9.12 -14.20
C ILE A 401 26.36 9.80 -13.03
N ARG A 402 26.12 9.29 -11.82
CA ARG A 402 26.75 9.77 -10.59
C ARG A 402 27.83 8.79 -10.14
N ILE A 403 29.06 9.25 -9.97
CA ILE A 403 30.20 8.44 -9.56
C ILE A 403 30.75 8.95 -8.23
N GLY A 404 31.05 8.05 -7.29
CA GLY A 404 31.85 8.37 -6.11
C GLY A 404 31.09 9.01 -4.95
N GLU A 405 29.88 8.55 -4.64
CA GLU A 405 29.13 8.98 -3.45
C GLU A 405 29.72 8.48 -2.11
N SER A 406 31.03 8.63 -1.88
CA SER A 406 31.55 8.47 -0.52
C SER A 406 31.42 9.79 0.23
N ALA A 407 30.27 10.02 0.87
CA ALA A 407 30.20 10.96 1.98
C ALA A 407 30.83 10.28 3.21
N ALA A 408 32.06 10.71 3.54
CA ALA A 408 32.86 10.48 4.75
C ALA A 408 33.06 9.02 5.25
N LEU A 409 34.34 8.67 5.40
CA LEU A 409 34.83 7.53 6.17
C LEU A 409 34.38 7.58 7.64
#